data_AF-I3D1V6-F1
#
_entry.id   AF-I3D1V6-F1
#
_cell.length_a   1.000
_cell.length_b   1.000
_cell.length_c   1.000
_cell.angle_alpha   90.00
_cell.angle_beta   90.00
_cell.angle_gamma   90.00
#
_symmetry.space_group_name_H-M   'P 1'
#
loop_
_entity.id
_entity.type
_entity.pdbx_description
1 polymer ?
#
loop_
_entity_poly.entity_id
_entity_poly.type
_entity_poly.pdbx_seq_one_letter_code
_entity_poly.pdbx_strand_id
1 'polypeptide(L)'
;IGIFQDVGQKNWYKELPKNVSIYENLQDLKKSNSKAHLIISDKIIDDELSKESVIYRPPSLVVGIGLHWDTTKETIKEGLEFCLEKFKLSSKSIAKLVSIKKPQDVQGLIDLGEEMGIPVEYVNREDLAEISAPNPSETVREFEGTASVSEAAAIKVSGGKLIVEKQKFPPNLTIAIARILS
;
A
#
# COMPACT_ATOMS: atom_id res chain seq x y z
N ILE A 1 -13.62 -19.78 -16.42
CA ILE A 1 -12.90 -18.57 -15.96
C ILE A 1 -12.20 -18.97 -14.67
N GLY A 2 -10.91 -18.69 -14.56
CA GLY A 2 -10.18 -18.89 -13.32
C GLY A 2 -10.13 -17.60 -12.52
N ILE A 3 -10.33 -17.67 -11.21
CA ILE A 3 -10.27 -16.52 -10.32
C ILE A 3 -9.10 -16.73 -9.35
N PHE A 4 -8.26 -15.72 -9.20
CA PHE A 4 -7.31 -15.62 -8.09
C PHE A 4 -7.60 -14.33 -7.32
N GLN A 5 -7.67 -14.44 -5.99
CA GLN A 5 -7.91 -13.30 -5.12
C GLN A 5 -7.05 -13.39 -3.85
N ASP A 6 -6.09 -12.49 -3.69
CA ASP A 6 -5.26 -12.39 -2.49
C ASP A 6 -5.51 -11.13 -1.66
N VAL A 7 -6.31 -10.18 -2.16
CA VAL A 7 -6.69 -8.94 -1.46
C VAL A 7 -8.14 -8.54 -1.68
N GLY A 8 -8.64 -7.60 -0.88
CA GLY A 8 -10.02 -7.13 -0.93
C GLY A 8 -11.01 -8.09 -0.27
N GLN A 9 -12.25 -7.64 -0.10
CA GLN A 9 -13.33 -8.44 0.49
C GLN A 9 -13.52 -9.73 -0.31
N LYS A 10 -13.69 -10.87 0.37
CA LYS A 10 -13.87 -12.20 -0.27
C LYS A 10 -15.32 -12.68 -0.31
N ASN A 11 -16.23 -12.00 0.39
CA ASN A 11 -17.64 -12.38 0.54
C ASN A 11 -18.58 -11.72 -0.50
N TRP A 12 -18.04 -11.28 -1.64
CA TRP A 12 -18.80 -10.60 -2.70
C TRP A 12 -19.64 -11.55 -3.57
N TYR A 13 -19.48 -12.87 -3.41
CA TYR A 13 -20.25 -13.89 -4.12
C TYR A 13 -20.82 -14.93 -3.14
N LYS A 14 -22.01 -15.44 -3.46
CA LYS A 14 -22.67 -16.53 -2.70
C LYS A 14 -22.49 -17.88 -3.39
N GLU A 15 -22.73 -17.92 -4.69
CA GLU A 15 -22.54 -19.10 -5.53
C GLU A 15 -21.94 -18.63 -6.86
N LEU A 16 -20.92 -19.34 -7.34
CA LEU A 16 -20.27 -19.04 -8.61
C LEU A 16 -20.86 -19.92 -9.72
N PRO A 17 -20.92 -19.43 -10.97
CA PRO A 17 -21.32 -20.25 -12.11
C PRO A 17 -20.44 -21.48 -12.25
N LYS A 18 -21.00 -22.60 -12.75
CA LYS A 18 -20.31 -23.90 -12.86
C LYS A 18 -19.00 -23.88 -13.66
N ASN A 19 -18.82 -22.89 -14.54
CA ASN A 19 -17.63 -22.71 -15.37
C ASN A 19 -16.59 -21.74 -14.74
N VAL A 20 -16.76 -21.39 -13.46
CA VAL A 20 -15.85 -20.52 -12.70
C VAL A 20 -15.20 -21.33 -11.60
N SER A 21 -13.87 -21.21 -11.48
CA SER A 21 -13.09 -21.89 -10.45
C SER A 21 -12.16 -20.90 -9.77
N ILE A 22 -12.03 -21.00 -8.45
CA ILE A 22 -11.10 -20.20 -7.67
C ILE A 22 -9.81 -21.01 -7.46
N TYR A 23 -8.68 -20.32 -7.56
CA TYR A 23 -7.35 -20.86 -7.38
C TYR A 23 -6.66 -20.14 -6.21
N GLU A 24 -5.95 -20.90 -5.39
CA GLU A 24 -5.25 -20.41 -4.19
C GLU A 24 -4.02 -19.54 -4.51
N ASN A 25 -3.39 -19.78 -5.67
CA ASN A 25 -2.21 -19.05 -6.09
C ASN A 25 -2.16 -18.86 -7.62
N LEU A 26 -1.34 -17.90 -8.06
CA LEU A 26 -1.18 -17.58 -9.48
C LEU A 26 -0.57 -18.71 -10.30
N GLN A 27 0.24 -19.60 -9.70
CA GLN A 27 0.83 -20.72 -10.43
C GLN A 27 -0.22 -21.76 -10.84
N ASP A 28 -1.15 -22.07 -9.93
CA ASP A 28 -2.25 -23.00 -10.21
C ASP A 28 -3.24 -22.38 -11.19
N LEU A 29 -3.51 -21.08 -11.09
CA LEU A 29 -4.31 -20.35 -12.07
C LEU A 29 -3.68 -20.45 -13.46
N LYS A 30 -2.37 -20.21 -13.57
CA LYS A 30 -1.62 -20.26 -14.84
C LYS A 30 -1.59 -21.66 -15.47
N LYS A 31 -1.60 -22.71 -14.65
CA LYS A 31 -1.67 -24.12 -15.10
C LYS A 31 -3.09 -24.60 -15.37
N SER A 32 -4.09 -23.75 -15.14
CA SER A 32 -5.48 -24.14 -15.32
C SER A 32 -5.89 -24.23 -16.79
N ASN A 33 -6.93 -25.01 -17.07
CA ASN A 33 -7.58 -25.04 -18.39
C ASN A 33 -8.56 -23.86 -18.57
N SER A 34 -8.39 -22.76 -17.82
CA SER A 34 -9.25 -21.59 -17.90
C SER A 34 -8.96 -20.81 -19.18
N LYS A 35 -10.00 -20.49 -19.96
CA LYS A 35 -9.87 -19.69 -21.19
C LYS A 35 -9.68 -18.18 -20.95
N ALA A 36 -9.83 -17.75 -19.69
CA ALA A 36 -9.74 -16.36 -19.26
C ALA A 36 -9.62 -16.32 -17.73
N HIS A 37 -9.01 -15.26 -17.20
CA HIS A 37 -8.79 -15.08 -15.77
C HIS A 37 -9.39 -13.78 -15.23
N LEU A 38 -9.81 -13.82 -13.97
CA LEU A 38 -10.03 -12.64 -13.14
C LEU A 38 -9.01 -12.67 -12.00
N ILE A 39 -8.15 -11.66 -11.94
CA ILE A 39 -7.11 -11.53 -10.92
C ILE A 39 -7.44 -10.33 -10.05
N ILE A 40 -7.68 -10.57 -8.77
CA ILE A 40 -7.96 -9.54 -7.76
C ILE A 40 -6.73 -9.46 -6.85
N SER A 41 -5.85 -8.52 -7.14
CA SER A 41 -4.55 -8.43 -6.44
C SER A 41 -4.01 -7.01 -6.41
N ASP A 42 -3.15 -6.72 -5.44
CA ASP A 42 -2.34 -5.51 -5.38
C ASP A 42 -0.91 -5.72 -5.89
N LYS A 43 -0.58 -6.92 -6.39
CA LYS A 43 0.75 -7.27 -6.87
C LYS A 43 0.92 -7.05 -8.37
N ILE A 44 2.13 -6.72 -8.81
CA ILE A 44 2.46 -6.74 -10.24
C ILE A 44 2.27 -8.17 -10.76
N ILE A 45 1.56 -8.31 -11.88
CA ILE A 45 1.28 -9.60 -12.54
C ILE A 45 2.14 -9.66 -13.78
N ASP A 46 2.75 -10.82 -14.05
CA ASP A 46 3.60 -11.00 -15.22
C ASP A 46 2.83 -10.87 -16.55
N ASP A 47 3.54 -10.47 -17.59
CA ASP A 47 2.98 -10.17 -18.91
C ASP A 47 2.36 -11.37 -19.62
N GLU A 48 2.78 -12.58 -19.28
CA GLU A 48 2.21 -13.79 -19.87
C GLU A 48 0.80 -14.01 -19.33
N LEU A 49 0.64 -13.94 -18.01
CA LEU A 49 -0.65 -14.11 -17.37
C LEU A 49 -1.58 -12.92 -17.61
N SER A 50 -1.05 -11.69 -17.68
CA SER A 50 -1.86 -10.47 -17.81
C SER A 50 -2.64 -10.38 -19.14
N LYS A 51 -2.12 -10.95 -20.23
CA LYS A 51 -2.75 -10.90 -21.57
C LYS A 51 -4.11 -11.58 -21.64
N GLU A 52 -4.32 -12.60 -20.82
CA GLU A 52 -5.57 -13.37 -20.77
C GLU A 52 -6.41 -13.05 -19.52
N SER A 53 -6.05 -11.96 -18.82
CA SER A 53 -6.61 -11.62 -17.51
C SER A 53 -7.30 -10.27 -17.49
N VAL A 54 -8.48 -10.23 -16.87
CA VAL A 54 -8.99 -9.00 -16.28
C VAL A 54 -8.35 -8.86 -14.90
N ILE A 55 -7.60 -7.78 -14.68
CA ILE A 55 -6.96 -7.52 -13.39
C ILE A 55 -7.73 -6.42 -12.67
N TYR A 56 -8.42 -6.80 -11.60
CA TYR A 56 -9.03 -5.86 -10.67
C TYR A 56 -8.03 -5.47 -9.57
N ARG A 57 -7.92 -4.16 -9.33
CA ARG A 57 -7.00 -3.55 -8.35
C ARG A 57 -7.83 -2.92 -7.23
N PRO A 58 -8.17 -3.66 -6.17
CA PRO A 58 -8.80 -3.05 -5.01
C PRO A 58 -7.88 -1.98 -4.41
N PRO A 59 -8.42 -0.87 -3.89
CA PRO A 59 -7.64 0.09 -3.12
C PRO A 59 -7.28 -0.53 -1.76
N SER A 60 -6.27 -1.41 -1.73
CA SER A 60 -5.89 -2.22 -0.57
C SER A 60 -4.62 -1.75 0.14
N LEU A 61 -3.90 -0.76 -0.40
CA LEU A 61 -2.62 -0.30 0.13
C LEU A 61 -2.72 1.09 0.76
N VAL A 62 -2.20 1.23 1.97
CA VAL A 62 -1.98 2.51 2.63
C VAL A 62 -0.48 2.76 2.71
N VAL A 63 -0.03 3.88 2.16
CA VAL A 63 1.39 4.25 2.13
C VAL A 63 1.65 5.27 3.21
N GLY A 64 2.38 4.88 4.25
CA GLY A 64 2.82 5.79 5.30
C GLY A 64 4.15 6.43 4.96
N ILE A 65 4.23 7.76 5.09
CA ILE A 65 5.34 8.57 4.62
C ILE A 65 5.81 9.47 5.76
N GLY A 66 7.02 9.22 6.25
CA GLY A 66 7.69 10.10 7.21
C GLY A 66 8.65 11.00 6.46
N LEU A 67 8.47 12.31 6.53
CA LEU A 67 9.19 13.25 5.68
C LEU A 67 9.49 14.60 6.36
N HIS A 68 10.52 15.32 5.92
CA HIS A 68 10.81 16.69 6.37
C HIS A 68 9.97 17.71 5.59
N TRP A 69 9.73 18.91 6.14
CA TRP A 69 8.77 19.88 5.60
C TRP A 69 9.13 20.41 4.20
N ASP A 70 10.39 20.33 3.81
CA ASP A 70 10.94 20.76 2.51
C ASP A 70 11.10 19.61 1.50
N THR A 71 10.60 18.41 1.81
CA THR A 71 10.72 17.25 0.91
C THR A 71 9.88 17.49 -0.34
N THR A 72 10.51 17.43 -1.52
CA THR A 72 9.84 17.70 -2.79
C THR A 72 8.93 16.54 -3.21
N LYS A 73 7.94 16.85 -4.04
CA LYS A 73 7.04 15.86 -4.65
C LYS A 73 7.84 14.79 -5.39
N GLU A 74 8.85 15.18 -6.16
CA GLU A 74 9.69 14.29 -6.96
C GLU A 74 10.43 13.28 -6.07
N THR A 75 11.03 13.74 -4.97
CA THR A 75 11.70 12.84 -4.01
C THR A 75 10.74 11.83 -3.39
N ILE A 76 9.52 12.28 -3.03
CA ILE A 76 8.50 11.38 -2.47
C ILE A 76 8.07 10.35 -3.52
N LYS A 77 7.83 10.79 -4.75
CA LYS A 77 7.42 9.95 -5.88
C LYS A 77 8.46 8.88 -6.20
N GLU A 78 9.73 9.26 -6.34
CA GLU A 78 10.84 8.34 -6.61
C GLU A 78 10.98 7.28 -5.51
N GLY A 79 10.91 7.69 -4.24
CA GLY A 79 10.94 6.76 -3.11
C GLY A 79 9.75 5.79 -3.10
N LEU A 80 8.56 6.28 -3.45
CA LEU A 80 7.35 5.48 -3.55
C LEU A 80 7.45 4.47 -4.70
N GLU A 81 7.81 4.92 -5.90
CA GLU A 81 7.99 4.07 -7.08
C GLU A 81 9.03 2.98 -6.82
N PHE A 82 10.16 3.34 -6.20
CA PHE A 82 11.17 2.38 -5.77
C PHE A 82 10.60 1.30 -4.84
N CYS A 83 9.82 1.71 -3.83
CA CYS A 83 9.20 0.74 -2.90
C CYS A 83 8.23 -0.18 -3.65
N LEU A 84 7.33 0.38 -4.46
CA LEU A 84 6.34 -0.40 -5.21
C LEU A 84 7.02 -1.42 -6.14
N GLU A 85 8.07 -1.00 -6.86
CA GLU A 85 8.81 -1.89 -7.75
C GLU A 85 9.58 -2.97 -7.00
N LYS A 86 10.29 -2.60 -5.92
CA LYS A 86 11.06 -3.52 -5.08
C LYS A 86 10.18 -4.60 -4.46
N PHE A 87 9.00 -4.23 -3.97
CA PHE A 87 8.07 -5.13 -3.31
C PHE A 87 6.98 -5.70 -4.23
N LYS A 88 7.09 -5.44 -5.55
CA LYS A 88 6.19 -5.95 -6.59
C LYS A 88 4.72 -5.61 -6.34
N LEU A 89 4.46 -4.38 -5.90
CA LEU A 89 3.14 -3.82 -5.64
C LEU A 89 2.72 -2.88 -6.78
N SER A 90 1.42 -2.80 -7.03
CA SER A 90 0.83 -1.93 -8.04
C SER A 90 0.42 -0.60 -7.41
N SER A 91 0.90 0.51 -7.97
CA SER A 91 0.46 1.87 -7.60
C SER A 91 -1.06 2.05 -7.69
N LYS A 92 -1.73 1.32 -8.59
CA LYS A 92 -3.19 1.35 -8.77
C LYS A 92 -3.98 0.81 -7.57
N SER A 93 -3.32 0.16 -6.61
CA SER A 93 -3.95 -0.37 -5.40
C SER A 93 -3.76 0.54 -4.19
N ILE A 94 -3.11 1.70 -4.36
CA ILE A 94 -2.95 2.69 -3.28
C ILE A 94 -4.30 3.36 -3.02
N ALA A 95 -4.78 3.20 -1.79
CA ALA A 95 -6.00 3.82 -1.29
C ALA A 95 -5.73 5.22 -0.75
N LYS A 96 -4.61 5.41 -0.03
CA LYS A 96 -4.27 6.64 0.70
C LYS A 96 -2.76 6.81 0.84
N LEU A 97 -2.31 8.07 0.81
CA LEU A 97 -1.01 8.49 1.31
C LEU A 97 -1.21 9.06 2.71
N VAL A 98 -0.42 8.62 3.69
CA VAL A 98 -0.64 9.01 5.09
C VAL A 98 0.65 9.49 5.75
N SER A 99 0.55 10.52 6.57
CA SER A 99 1.69 11.09 7.30
C SER A 99 1.26 11.57 8.68
N ILE A 100 2.21 11.98 9.52
CA ILE A 100 1.92 12.65 10.79
C ILE A 100 1.48 14.08 10.53
N LYS A 101 0.50 14.56 11.29
CA LYS A 101 0.10 15.96 11.29
C LYS A 101 1.23 16.84 11.83
N LYS A 102 1.64 17.81 11.04
CA LYS A 102 2.65 18.83 11.40
C LYS A 102 2.00 20.21 11.51
N PRO A 103 2.68 21.21 12.12
CA PRO A 103 2.16 22.57 12.17
C PRO A 103 1.88 23.18 10.79
N GLN A 104 2.64 22.74 9.79
CA GLN A 104 2.44 23.08 8.38
C GLN A 104 2.37 21.79 7.59
N ASP A 105 1.40 21.71 6.68
CA ASP A 105 1.32 20.60 5.75
C ASP A 105 2.49 20.63 4.77
N VAL A 106 2.90 19.46 4.30
CA VAL A 106 4.05 19.38 3.40
C VAL A 106 3.56 19.41 1.96
N GLN A 107 3.84 20.52 1.28
CA GLN A 107 3.34 20.80 -0.06
C GLN A 107 3.67 19.68 -1.05
N GLY A 108 4.90 19.13 -0.99
CA GLY A 108 5.30 18.03 -1.88
C GLY A 108 4.45 16.77 -1.74
N LEU A 109 3.90 16.50 -0.55
CA LEU A 109 3.00 15.36 -0.34
C LEU A 109 1.59 15.66 -0.89
N ILE A 110 1.10 16.89 -0.73
CA ILE A 110 -0.18 17.34 -1.28
C ILE A 110 -0.15 17.24 -2.80
N ASP A 111 0.88 17.83 -3.43
CA ASP A 111 1.05 17.85 -4.87
C ASP A 111 1.14 16.43 -5.45
N LEU A 112 1.78 15.49 -4.72
CA LEU A 112 1.83 14.08 -5.11
C LEU A 112 0.45 13.43 -5.06
N GLY A 113 -0.30 13.66 -3.98
CA GLY A 113 -1.67 13.15 -3.84
C GLY A 113 -2.58 13.63 -4.97
N GLU A 114 -2.49 14.92 -5.31
CA GLU A 114 -3.23 15.51 -6.44
C GLU A 114 -2.81 14.91 -7.78
N GLU A 115 -1.50 14.79 -8.04
CA GLU A 115 -0.99 14.18 -9.28
C GLU A 115 -1.46 12.74 -9.47
N MET A 116 -1.50 11.96 -8.38
CA MET A 116 -1.91 10.56 -8.41
C MET A 116 -3.44 10.36 -8.32
N GLY A 117 -4.20 11.40 -7.98
CA GLY A 117 -5.62 11.29 -7.63
C GLY A 117 -5.87 10.45 -6.37
N ILE A 118 -4.92 10.46 -5.42
CA ILE A 118 -4.95 9.67 -4.19
C ILE A 118 -5.09 10.63 -3.00
N PRO A 119 -6.03 10.39 -2.07
CA PRO A 119 -6.19 11.23 -0.90
C PRO A 119 -4.96 11.17 0.02
N VAL A 120 -4.59 12.35 0.54
CA VAL A 120 -3.60 12.52 1.60
C VAL A 120 -4.32 12.65 2.94
N GLU A 121 -3.90 11.88 3.93
CA GLU A 121 -4.46 11.92 5.29
C GLU A 121 -3.35 12.16 6.32
N TYR A 122 -3.59 13.06 7.26
CA TYR A 122 -2.67 13.36 8.35
C TYR A 122 -3.21 12.81 9.67
N VAL A 123 -2.37 12.04 10.36
CA VAL A 123 -2.70 11.39 11.63
C VAL A 123 -2.10 12.19 12.79
N ASN A 124 -2.86 12.39 13.87
CA ASN A 124 -2.36 13.12 15.04
C ASN A 124 -1.24 12.33 15.73
N ARG A 125 -0.36 13.06 16.43
CA ARG A 125 0.79 12.46 17.10
C ARG A 125 0.37 11.46 18.18
N GLU A 126 -0.67 11.80 18.92
CA GLU A 126 -1.21 11.01 20.03
C GLU A 126 -1.73 9.65 19.51
N ASP A 127 -2.41 9.66 18.38
CA ASP A 127 -2.91 8.45 17.71
C ASP A 127 -1.79 7.50 17.25
N LEU A 128 -0.62 8.06 16.90
CA LEU A 128 0.55 7.29 16.45
C LEU A 128 1.39 6.75 17.61
N ALA A 129 1.30 7.35 18.80
CA ALA A 129 2.02 6.91 19.98
C ALA A 129 1.48 5.58 20.54
N GLU A 130 0.19 5.29 20.30
CA GLU A 130 -0.48 4.05 20.71
C GLU A 130 -0.13 2.84 19.83
N ILE A 131 0.49 3.06 18.67
CA ILE A 131 0.79 2.00 17.71
C ILE A 131 2.17 1.39 17.97
N SER A 132 2.18 0.09 18.29
CA SER A 132 3.43 -0.68 18.32
C SER A 132 3.93 -0.93 16.88
N ALA A 133 5.00 -0.25 16.48
CA ALA A 133 5.66 -0.48 15.20
C ALA A 133 6.82 -1.48 15.33
N PRO A 134 7.03 -2.38 14.34
CA PRO A 134 8.08 -3.40 14.41
C PRO A 134 9.50 -2.83 14.38
N ASN A 135 9.72 -1.65 13.79
CA ASN A 135 11.04 -1.00 13.72
C ASN A 135 11.07 0.36 14.42
N PRO A 136 11.24 0.38 15.76
CA PRO A 136 11.31 1.63 16.50
C PRO A 136 12.55 2.46 16.12
N SER A 137 12.38 3.78 16.12
CA SER A 137 13.41 4.79 15.88
C SER A 137 13.49 5.68 17.11
N GLU A 138 14.59 5.61 17.85
CA GLU A 138 14.78 6.39 19.09
C GLU A 138 14.66 7.89 18.85
N THR A 139 15.24 8.41 17.76
CA THR A 139 15.11 9.83 17.36
C THR A 139 13.65 10.24 17.12
N VAL A 140 12.81 9.38 16.55
CA VAL A 140 11.40 9.72 16.29
C VAL A 140 10.59 9.65 17.59
N ARG A 141 10.94 8.75 18.50
CA ARG A 141 10.30 8.68 19.82
C ARG A 141 10.56 9.95 20.64
N GLU A 142 11.76 10.52 20.53
CA GLU A 142 12.14 11.75 21.24
C GLU A 142 11.49 13.01 20.65
N PHE A 143 11.39 13.13 19.33
CA PHE A 143 10.86 14.34 18.66
C PHE A 143 9.35 14.29 18.35
N GLU A 144 8.82 13.10 18.09
CA GLU A 144 7.45 12.90 17.57
C GLU A 144 6.63 11.94 18.44
N GLY A 145 7.14 11.46 19.58
CA GLY A 145 6.39 10.59 20.49
C GLY A 145 5.97 9.22 19.91
N THR A 146 6.38 8.89 18.68
CA THR A 146 6.08 7.61 18.00
C THR A 146 7.37 6.89 17.61
N ALA A 147 7.32 5.57 17.59
CA ALA A 147 8.46 4.74 17.21
C ALA A 147 8.84 4.90 15.73
N SER A 148 7.90 5.24 14.84
CA SER A 148 8.14 5.30 13.40
C SER A 148 6.94 5.95 12.69
N VAL A 149 7.07 7.20 12.23
CA VAL A 149 5.95 7.93 11.61
C VAL A 149 5.34 7.17 10.42
N SER A 150 6.17 6.69 9.49
CA SER A 150 5.72 5.98 8.30
C SER A 150 4.99 4.68 8.64
N GLU A 151 5.56 3.84 9.52
CA GLU A 151 4.93 2.55 9.87
C GLU A 151 3.67 2.75 10.72
N ALA A 152 3.74 3.61 11.75
CA ALA A 152 2.60 3.84 12.65
C ALA A 152 1.41 4.43 11.89
N ALA A 153 1.64 5.41 11.00
CA ALA A 153 0.57 6.00 10.20
C ALA A 153 -0.04 4.99 9.23
N ALA A 154 0.78 4.19 8.55
CA ALA A 154 0.29 3.14 7.64
C ALA A 154 -0.57 2.11 8.39
N ILE A 155 -0.11 1.64 9.56
CA ILE A 155 -0.83 0.66 10.38
C ILE A 155 -2.14 1.26 10.91
N LYS A 156 -2.10 2.46 11.50
CA LYS A 156 -3.28 3.13 12.07
C LYS A 156 -4.39 3.29 11.02
N VAL A 157 -4.06 3.85 9.86
CA VAL A 157 -5.06 4.18 8.84
C VAL A 157 -5.54 2.94 8.08
N SER A 158 -4.67 1.96 7.87
CA SER A 158 -5.09 0.71 7.21
C SER A 158 -5.96 -0.18 8.10
N GLY A 159 -5.82 -0.08 9.43
CA GLY A 159 -6.38 -1.04 10.38
C GLY A 159 -5.90 -2.48 10.16
N GLY A 160 -4.84 -2.66 9.36
CA GLY A 160 -4.41 -3.94 8.84
C GLY A 160 -2.94 -4.23 9.10
N LYS A 161 -2.31 -4.96 8.19
CA LYS A 161 -0.96 -5.50 8.40
C LYS A 161 0.09 -4.74 7.62
N LEU A 162 1.20 -4.40 8.28
CA LEU A 162 2.39 -3.90 7.62
C LEU A 162 2.99 -4.96 6.68
N ILE A 163 3.13 -4.64 5.40
CA ILE A 163 3.66 -5.54 4.36
C ILE A 163 5.00 -5.07 3.81
N VAL A 164 5.31 -3.78 3.97
CA VAL A 164 6.61 -3.19 3.71
C VAL A 164 7.01 -2.41 4.94
N GLU A 165 8.04 -2.92 5.63
CA GLU A 165 8.68 -2.22 6.73
C GLU A 165 9.36 -0.93 6.26
N LYS A 166 9.68 -0.04 7.19
CA LYS A 166 10.31 1.26 6.92
C LYS A 166 11.51 1.16 5.97
N GLN A 167 11.35 1.74 4.79
CA GLN A 167 12.44 2.01 3.84
C GLN A 167 12.92 3.45 4.07
N LYS A 168 14.25 3.64 4.14
CA LYS A 168 14.88 4.95 4.37
C LYS A 168 15.47 5.48 3.07
N PHE A 169 15.18 6.74 2.78
CA PHE A 169 15.72 7.51 1.67
C PHE A 169 16.33 8.79 2.24
N PRO A 170 17.62 8.75 2.63
CA PRO A 170 18.29 9.90 3.22
C PRO A 170 18.31 11.11 2.27
N PRO A 171 18.26 12.34 2.80
CA PRO A 171 18.24 12.67 4.22
C PRO A 171 16.84 12.64 4.86
N ASN A 172 15.78 12.79 4.07
CA ASN A 172 14.52 13.35 4.58
C ASN A 172 13.27 12.50 4.36
N LEU A 173 13.37 11.26 3.86
CA LEU A 173 12.20 10.47 3.50
C LEU A 173 12.26 9.05 4.07
N THR A 174 11.13 8.59 4.58
CA THR A 174 10.88 7.20 4.95
C THR A 174 9.52 6.76 4.45
N ILE A 175 9.42 5.54 3.94
CA ILE A 175 8.18 4.98 3.40
C ILE A 175 7.94 3.62 4.02
N ALA A 176 6.69 3.35 4.37
CA ALA A 176 6.22 2.04 4.80
C ALA A 176 4.85 1.78 4.15
N ILE A 177 4.48 0.51 3.94
CA ILE A 177 3.22 0.16 3.28
C ILE A 177 2.49 -0.88 4.11
N ALA A 178 1.24 -0.59 4.43
CA ALA A 178 0.34 -1.52 5.10
C ALA A 178 -0.80 -1.90 4.15
N ARG A 179 -1.29 -3.14 4.29
CA ARG A 179 -2.46 -3.63 3.58
C ARG A 179 -3.68 -3.50 4.47
N ILE A 180 -4.75 -2.92 3.93
CA ILE A 180 -6.05 -2.75 4.60
C ILE A 180 -6.61 -4.12 5.01
N LEU A 181 -7.19 -4.19 6.21
CA LEU A 181 -7.93 -5.36 6.64
C LEU A 181 -9.25 -5.44 5.86
N SER A 182 -9.43 -6.51 5.09
CA SER A 182 -10.56 -6.71 4.16
C SER A 182 -11.17 -8.09 4.24
#